data_AF-V6LQA9-F1
#
_entry.id   AF-V6LQA9-F1
#
_cell.length_a   1.000
_cell.length_b   1.000
_cell.length_c   1.000
_cell.angle_alpha   90.00
_cell.angle_beta   90.00
_cell.angle_gamma   90.00
#
_symmetry.space_group_name_H-M   'P 1'
#
loop_
_entity.id
_entity.type
_entity.pdbx_description
1 polymer ?
#
loop_
_entity_poly.entity_id
_entity_poly.type
_entity_poly.pdbx_seq_one_letter_code
_entity_poly.pdbx_strand_id
1 'polypeptide(L)'
;MTDPGTCSNNGIRCSVGYSCPSYTDESVTCLPCSDKMTAGQRCVCKPGIEIVDCIQCSNGKCSACLPGTYLDVDYCPDCSKGCEVCIDKNTCTKCSKDYFLNETTNQCTSECTSNMACQFNGGGYCDKSTGKCIPCNADCEICSAANVCDTCKDSRNMASKEGLCIVTCEERGNGQYCDNDVVKQCEKDIKTSCRCGEAINCEMCSPEGTQCSTCLAEFMINEVGHCTDCGDGFERIETVCLPKQTDDGQVLRGGSIFGIIFSVLAVIGGLGIGIALFLIKRGKKVKPDVGVTNNLE
;
A
#
# COMPACT_ATOMS: atom_id res chain seq x y z
N MET A 1 -39.87 -26.87 -11.27
CA MET A 1 -38.50 -26.41 -10.96
C MET A 1 -37.89 -27.43 -10.03
N THR A 2 -36.60 -27.72 -10.13
CA THR A 2 -35.87 -28.49 -9.11
C THR A 2 -35.83 -27.71 -7.79
N ASP A 3 -35.84 -28.43 -6.67
CA ASP A 3 -35.64 -27.85 -5.35
C ASP A 3 -34.17 -27.37 -5.21
N PRO A 4 -33.90 -26.09 -4.89
CA PRO A 4 -32.55 -25.61 -4.61
C PRO A 4 -31.90 -26.29 -3.40
N GLY A 5 -32.70 -26.74 -2.42
CA GLY A 5 -32.25 -27.05 -1.08
C GLY A 5 -31.95 -25.80 -0.24
N THR A 6 -31.51 -26.04 1.00
CA THR A 6 -31.05 -24.99 1.93
C THR A 6 -29.65 -25.28 2.45
N CYS A 7 -29.00 -24.28 3.04
CA CYS A 7 -27.68 -24.43 3.61
C CYS A 7 -27.43 -23.46 4.76
N SER A 8 -26.43 -23.77 5.58
CA SER A 8 -25.75 -22.81 6.45
C SER A 8 -24.29 -23.22 6.62
N ASN A 9 -23.51 -22.46 7.38
CA ASN A 9 -22.10 -22.76 7.69
C ASN A 9 -21.90 -24.18 8.28
N ASN A 10 -22.91 -24.72 8.97
CA ASN A 10 -22.89 -26.07 9.57
C ASN A 10 -23.38 -27.18 8.64
N GLY A 11 -23.73 -26.89 7.38
CA GLY A 11 -24.12 -27.92 6.42
C GLY A 11 -24.68 -27.38 5.11
N ILE A 12 -24.03 -27.77 4.01
CA ILE A 12 -24.49 -27.51 2.65
C ILE A 12 -25.41 -28.67 2.22
N ARG A 13 -26.69 -28.37 1.97
CA ARG A 13 -27.67 -29.31 1.41
C ARG A 13 -28.23 -28.81 0.07
N CYS A 14 -27.41 -28.05 -0.65
CA CYS A 14 -27.76 -27.52 -1.96
C CYS A 14 -27.82 -28.62 -3.02
N SER A 15 -28.80 -28.53 -3.92
CA SER A 15 -28.88 -29.38 -5.11
C SER A 15 -27.73 -29.14 -6.09
N VAL A 16 -27.51 -30.09 -7.00
CA VAL A 16 -26.53 -29.93 -8.08
C VAL A 16 -26.85 -28.70 -8.93
N GLY A 17 -25.84 -27.86 -9.19
CA GLY A 17 -25.99 -26.57 -9.86
C GLY A 17 -26.36 -25.40 -8.94
N TYR A 18 -26.32 -25.61 -7.63
CA TYR A 18 -26.54 -24.56 -6.62
C TYR A 18 -25.34 -24.43 -5.67
N SER A 19 -25.20 -23.24 -5.08
CA SER A 19 -24.18 -22.85 -4.12
C SER A 19 -24.80 -22.26 -2.86
N CYS A 20 -24.04 -22.24 -1.77
CA CYS A 20 -24.47 -21.64 -0.50
C CYS A 20 -24.03 -20.16 -0.40
N PRO A 21 -24.95 -19.21 -0.22
CA PRO A 21 -24.61 -17.80 -0.07
C PRO A 21 -24.37 -17.36 1.40
N SER A 22 -24.60 -18.23 2.39
CA SER A 22 -24.44 -17.90 3.81
C SER A 22 -23.13 -18.44 4.39
N TYR A 23 -22.49 -17.62 5.22
CA TYR A 23 -21.38 -17.99 6.10
C TYR A 23 -21.80 -18.00 7.59
N THR A 24 -23.10 -17.88 7.89
CA THR A 24 -23.66 -17.92 9.25
C THR A 24 -24.33 -19.27 9.53
N ASP A 25 -24.69 -19.52 10.78
CA ASP A 25 -25.43 -20.73 11.18
C ASP A 25 -26.89 -20.75 10.68
N GLU A 26 -27.41 -19.60 10.20
CA GLU A 26 -28.78 -19.46 9.72
C GLU A 26 -29.00 -20.20 8.39
N SER A 27 -30.07 -20.98 8.33
CA SER A 27 -30.45 -21.77 7.14
C SER A 27 -31.07 -20.87 6.07
N VAL A 28 -30.35 -20.63 4.98
CA VAL A 28 -30.79 -19.88 3.80
C VAL A 28 -31.13 -20.80 2.63
N THR A 29 -31.94 -20.34 1.69
CA THR A 29 -32.16 -21.02 0.39
C THR A 29 -30.88 -20.95 -0.45
N CYS A 30 -30.49 -22.07 -1.06
CA CYS A 30 -29.34 -22.08 -1.97
C CYS A 30 -29.61 -21.29 -3.26
N LEU A 31 -28.59 -20.66 -3.83
CA LEU A 31 -28.68 -19.89 -5.08
C LEU A 31 -28.07 -20.66 -6.25
N PRO A 32 -28.52 -20.44 -7.50
CA PRO A 32 -27.88 -21.06 -8.67
C PRO A 32 -26.42 -20.64 -8.79
N CYS A 33 -25.54 -21.59 -9.13
CA CYS A 33 -24.15 -21.25 -9.42
C CYS A 33 -24.08 -20.27 -10.59
N SER A 34 -23.33 -19.18 -10.40
CA SER A 34 -23.35 -18.03 -11.31
C SER A 34 -22.19 -17.07 -11.02
N ASP A 35 -21.94 -16.17 -11.96
CA ASP A 35 -21.06 -15.00 -11.89
C ASP A 35 -21.32 -14.05 -10.69
N LYS A 36 -22.41 -14.28 -9.95
CA LYS A 36 -22.82 -13.51 -8.76
C LYS A 36 -22.39 -14.16 -7.45
N MET A 37 -21.73 -15.31 -7.50
CA MET A 37 -21.10 -15.92 -6.33
C MET A 37 -19.95 -15.04 -5.82
N THR A 38 -19.76 -15.00 -4.51
CA THR A 38 -18.58 -14.39 -3.87
C THR A 38 -17.40 -15.35 -3.95
N ALA A 39 -16.18 -14.83 -4.10
CA ALA A 39 -14.96 -15.65 -4.05
C ALA A 39 -14.90 -16.51 -2.76
N GLY A 40 -14.40 -17.73 -2.88
CA GLY A 40 -14.42 -18.78 -1.85
C GLY A 40 -15.75 -19.53 -1.74
N GLN A 41 -16.83 -19.14 -2.45
CA GLN A 41 -18.09 -19.91 -2.45
C GLN A 41 -17.97 -21.19 -3.27
N ARG A 42 -18.84 -22.15 -2.99
CA ARG A 42 -18.76 -23.52 -3.50
C ARG A 42 -20.00 -23.89 -4.29
N CYS A 43 -19.80 -24.37 -5.52
CA CYS A 43 -20.87 -24.94 -6.33
C CYS A 43 -20.91 -26.45 -6.19
N VAL A 44 -22.11 -27.01 -5.97
CA VAL A 44 -22.32 -28.47 -5.93
C VAL A 44 -22.39 -29.00 -7.38
N CYS A 45 -21.30 -29.61 -7.87
CA CYS A 45 -21.25 -30.17 -9.22
C CYS A 45 -21.70 -31.64 -9.28
N LYS A 46 -21.59 -32.40 -8.19
CA LYS A 46 -22.22 -33.71 -7.97
C LYS A 46 -22.66 -33.80 -6.51
N PRO A 47 -23.58 -34.71 -6.13
CA PRO A 47 -23.90 -34.93 -4.72
C PRO A 47 -22.62 -35.23 -3.92
N GLY A 48 -22.31 -34.40 -2.92
CA GLY A 48 -21.09 -34.50 -2.11
C GLY A 48 -19.80 -34.03 -2.80
N ILE A 49 -19.86 -33.41 -3.99
CA ILE A 49 -18.70 -32.79 -4.65
C ILE A 49 -18.97 -31.30 -4.85
N GLU A 50 -18.33 -30.52 -3.99
CA GLU A 50 -18.30 -29.06 -4.00
C GLU A 50 -17.01 -28.56 -4.62
N ILE A 51 -17.11 -27.63 -5.57
CA ILE A 51 -15.96 -27.00 -6.22
C ILE A 51 -15.96 -25.51 -5.89
N VAL A 52 -14.87 -25.05 -5.27
CA VAL A 52 -14.64 -23.64 -4.93
C VAL A 52 -14.54 -22.81 -6.21
N ASP A 53 -15.17 -21.64 -6.21
CA ASP A 53 -15.16 -20.62 -7.29
C ASP A 53 -15.63 -21.10 -8.67
N CYS A 54 -16.26 -22.27 -8.72
CA CYS A 54 -16.93 -22.77 -9.91
C CYS A 54 -18.31 -22.13 -10.07
N ILE A 55 -18.63 -21.61 -11.27
CA ILE A 55 -19.93 -20.99 -11.59
C ILE A 55 -20.80 -21.85 -12.51
N GLN A 56 -20.23 -22.81 -13.25
CA GLN A 56 -20.98 -23.74 -14.09
C GLN A 56 -20.38 -25.13 -14.02
N CYS A 57 -21.24 -26.15 -13.94
CA CYS A 57 -20.84 -27.56 -13.91
C CYS A 57 -21.27 -28.28 -15.20
N SER A 58 -20.40 -29.13 -15.76
CA SER A 58 -20.71 -29.99 -16.90
C SER A 58 -20.22 -31.41 -16.64
N ASN A 59 -21.08 -32.41 -16.84
CA ASN A 59 -20.86 -33.81 -16.40
C ASN A 59 -20.42 -33.93 -14.92
N GLY A 60 -20.78 -32.91 -14.12
CA GLY A 60 -20.36 -32.69 -12.74
C GLY A 60 -18.84 -32.68 -12.52
N LYS A 61 -18.11 -32.10 -13.47
CA LYS A 61 -16.85 -31.37 -13.29
C LYS A 61 -17.17 -29.86 -13.35
N CYS A 62 -16.26 -28.98 -12.95
CA CYS A 62 -16.41 -27.57 -13.30
C CYS A 62 -16.23 -27.36 -14.83
N SER A 63 -16.90 -26.35 -15.38
CA SER A 63 -16.79 -25.94 -16.78
C SER A 63 -16.71 -24.42 -17.01
N ALA A 64 -16.93 -23.61 -15.97
CA ALA A 64 -16.57 -22.19 -15.94
C ALA A 64 -16.38 -21.74 -14.49
N CYS A 65 -15.43 -20.84 -14.25
CA CYS A 65 -15.03 -20.35 -12.92
C CYS A 65 -15.32 -18.84 -12.76
N LEU A 66 -15.23 -18.32 -11.53
CA LEU A 66 -15.38 -16.89 -11.22
C LEU A 66 -14.22 -16.06 -11.78
N PRO A 67 -14.44 -14.77 -12.11
CA PRO A 67 -13.36 -13.81 -12.33
C PRO A 67 -12.36 -13.80 -11.17
N GLY A 68 -11.08 -13.64 -11.47
CA GLY A 68 -9.96 -13.85 -10.53
C GLY A 68 -9.41 -15.29 -10.51
N THR A 69 -10.08 -16.24 -11.16
CA THR A 69 -9.62 -17.64 -11.31
C THR A 69 -9.64 -18.08 -12.78
N TYR A 70 -8.98 -19.20 -13.10
CA TYR A 70 -9.08 -19.87 -14.41
C TYR A 70 -9.51 -21.33 -14.25
N LEU A 71 -9.99 -21.96 -15.33
CA LEU A 71 -10.36 -23.39 -15.31
C LEU A 71 -9.15 -24.27 -15.62
N ASP A 72 -8.70 -25.06 -14.64
CA ASP A 72 -7.73 -26.14 -14.85
C ASP A 72 -8.40 -27.50 -14.66
N VAL A 73 -8.57 -28.25 -15.75
CA VAL A 73 -9.19 -29.61 -15.85
C VAL A 73 -10.62 -29.76 -15.31
N ASP A 74 -10.87 -29.46 -14.04
CA ASP A 74 -12.17 -29.43 -13.37
C ASP A 74 -12.23 -28.58 -12.08
N TYR A 75 -11.16 -27.86 -11.73
CA TYR A 75 -11.09 -26.96 -10.57
C TYR A 75 -10.69 -25.52 -10.99
N CYS A 76 -10.81 -24.57 -10.06
CA CYS A 76 -10.69 -23.14 -10.32
C CYS A 76 -9.52 -22.50 -9.53
N PRO A 77 -8.25 -22.70 -9.93
CA PRO A 77 -7.10 -22.02 -9.33
C PRO A 77 -7.09 -20.49 -9.56
N ASP A 78 -6.52 -19.76 -8.61
CA ASP A 78 -6.33 -18.30 -8.67
C ASP A 78 -5.46 -17.85 -9.86
N CYS A 79 -5.82 -16.71 -10.45
CA CYS A 79 -4.95 -15.97 -11.34
C CYS A 79 -3.74 -15.38 -10.60
N SER A 80 -2.69 -15.03 -11.34
CA SER A 80 -1.58 -14.21 -10.82
C SER A 80 -2.06 -12.90 -10.18
N LYS A 81 -1.35 -12.44 -9.13
CA LYS A 81 -1.65 -11.21 -8.36
C LYS A 81 -1.95 -10.02 -9.29
N GLY A 82 -3.07 -9.34 -9.03
CA GLY A 82 -3.49 -8.16 -9.81
C GLY A 82 -4.19 -8.47 -11.14
N CYS A 83 -4.37 -9.74 -11.49
CA CYS A 83 -5.15 -10.15 -12.66
C CYS A 83 -6.63 -10.35 -12.31
N GLU A 84 -7.54 -9.88 -13.18
CA GLU A 84 -8.99 -10.10 -13.08
C GLU A 84 -9.44 -11.26 -13.98
N VAL A 85 -8.81 -11.42 -15.15
CA VAL A 85 -9.11 -12.49 -16.11
C VAL A 85 -7.82 -13.06 -16.67
N CYS A 86 -7.56 -14.35 -16.41
CA CYS A 86 -6.42 -15.08 -16.93
C CYS A 86 -6.85 -16.32 -17.74
N ILE A 87 -5.95 -16.82 -18.58
CA ILE A 87 -6.09 -18.09 -19.30
C ILE A 87 -5.46 -19.22 -18.49
N ASP A 88 -4.34 -18.92 -17.85
CA ASP A 88 -3.59 -19.80 -16.95
C ASP A 88 -2.89 -18.95 -15.87
N LYS A 89 -2.20 -19.60 -14.92
CA LYS A 89 -1.50 -18.96 -13.80
C LYS A 89 -0.58 -17.80 -14.21
N ASN A 90 0.05 -17.86 -15.38
CA ASN A 90 1.05 -16.91 -15.87
C ASN A 90 0.48 -15.93 -16.91
N THR A 91 -0.55 -16.35 -17.68
CA THR A 91 -1.11 -15.57 -18.79
C THR A 91 -2.37 -14.79 -18.38
N CYS A 92 -2.20 -13.53 -17.98
CA CYS A 92 -3.31 -12.60 -17.78
C CYS A 92 -3.76 -11.92 -19.09
N THR A 93 -5.05 -11.63 -19.21
CA THR A 93 -5.65 -10.88 -20.34
C THR A 93 -6.38 -9.61 -19.92
N LYS A 94 -6.80 -9.51 -18.65
CA LYS A 94 -7.37 -8.28 -18.07
C LYS A 94 -6.89 -8.12 -16.63
N CYS A 95 -6.30 -6.98 -16.31
CA CYS A 95 -5.90 -6.65 -14.94
C CYS A 95 -7.05 -6.10 -14.11
N SER A 96 -6.98 -6.35 -12.81
CA SER A 96 -7.85 -5.77 -11.79
C SER A 96 -7.68 -4.26 -11.71
N LYS A 97 -8.63 -3.59 -11.06
CA LYS A 97 -8.54 -2.14 -10.78
C LYS A 97 -7.18 -1.80 -10.15
N ASP A 98 -6.61 -0.69 -10.61
CA ASP A 98 -5.30 -0.15 -10.18
C ASP A 98 -4.06 -0.98 -10.63
N TYR A 99 -4.26 -1.97 -11.50
CA TYR A 99 -3.20 -2.72 -12.19
C TYR A 99 -3.27 -2.58 -13.72
N PHE A 100 -2.11 -2.71 -14.37
CA PHE A 100 -1.90 -2.48 -15.80
C PHE A 100 -1.24 -3.69 -16.45
N LEU A 101 -1.70 -4.07 -17.65
CA LEU A 101 -1.20 -5.23 -18.36
C LEU A 101 0.13 -4.90 -19.05
N ASN A 102 1.16 -5.68 -18.74
CA ASN A 102 2.39 -5.70 -19.52
C ASN A 102 2.22 -6.70 -20.67
N GLU A 103 1.92 -6.20 -21.87
CA GLU A 103 1.69 -7.02 -23.08
C GLU A 103 2.92 -7.86 -23.51
N THR A 104 4.11 -7.58 -22.98
CA THR A 104 5.33 -8.37 -23.26
C THR A 104 5.42 -9.62 -22.37
N THR A 105 4.85 -9.58 -21.16
CA THR A 105 4.91 -10.69 -20.19
C THR A 105 3.54 -11.32 -19.91
N ASN A 106 2.45 -10.69 -20.36
CA ASN A 106 1.06 -11.00 -20.01
C ASN A 106 0.80 -10.99 -18.49
N GLN A 107 1.49 -10.12 -17.75
CA GLN A 107 1.32 -9.98 -16.30
C GLN A 107 0.88 -8.57 -15.89
N CYS A 108 0.27 -8.48 -14.71
CA CYS A 108 -0.29 -7.24 -14.18
C CYS A 108 0.64 -6.56 -13.19
N THR A 109 0.99 -5.31 -13.46
CA THR A 109 1.78 -4.45 -12.57
C THR A 109 0.93 -3.29 -12.08
N SER A 110 0.92 -3.01 -10.78
CA SER A 110 0.26 -1.82 -10.23
C SER A 110 0.94 -0.54 -10.69
N GLU A 111 0.18 0.56 -10.80
CA GLU A 111 0.82 1.89 -10.78
C GLU A 111 1.52 2.09 -9.42
N CYS A 112 2.71 2.69 -9.44
CA CYS A 112 3.49 2.98 -8.24
C CYS A 112 3.47 4.47 -7.92
N THR A 113 3.45 4.78 -6.63
CA THR A 113 3.55 6.15 -6.10
C THR A 113 4.77 6.34 -5.20
N SER A 114 5.36 5.25 -4.68
CA SER A 114 6.67 5.23 -4.03
C SER A 114 7.40 3.91 -4.28
N ASN A 115 8.69 3.86 -3.97
CA ASN A 115 9.52 2.66 -4.12
C ASN A 115 9.01 1.47 -3.28
N MET A 116 8.31 1.73 -2.16
CA MET A 116 7.69 0.69 -1.32
C MET A 116 6.66 -0.15 -2.10
N ALA A 117 5.97 0.44 -3.09
CA ALA A 117 5.02 -0.30 -3.92
C ALA A 117 5.67 -1.33 -4.86
N CYS A 118 6.98 -1.21 -5.11
CA CYS A 118 7.70 -2.02 -6.09
C CYS A 118 8.43 -3.23 -5.49
N GLN A 119 8.91 -3.15 -4.24
CA GLN A 119 9.69 -4.24 -3.64
C GLN A 119 8.90 -5.56 -3.58
N PHE A 120 7.61 -5.50 -3.22
CA PHE A 120 6.71 -6.66 -3.12
C PHE A 120 6.34 -7.35 -4.46
N ASN A 121 6.95 -6.95 -5.58
CA ASN A 121 6.69 -7.51 -6.91
C ASN A 121 7.98 -8.06 -7.59
N GLY A 122 9.08 -8.24 -6.85
CA GLY A 122 10.33 -8.83 -7.36
C GLY A 122 11.56 -7.90 -7.33
N GLY A 123 11.53 -6.84 -6.52
CA GLY A 123 12.60 -5.84 -6.42
C GLY A 123 12.53 -4.78 -7.52
N GLY A 124 12.67 -3.51 -7.15
CA GLY A 124 12.63 -2.40 -8.10
C GLY A 124 12.34 -1.05 -7.47
N TYR A 125 12.54 0.01 -8.25
CA TYR A 125 12.19 1.39 -7.88
C TYR A 125 10.98 1.87 -8.69
N CYS A 126 10.35 2.95 -8.24
CA CYS A 126 9.22 3.58 -8.93
C CYS A 126 9.70 4.68 -9.89
N ASP A 127 9.47 4.51 -11.19
CA ASP A 127 9.62 5.59 -12.16
C ASP A 127 8.38 6.50 -12.14
N LYS A 128 8.49 7.63 -11.43
CA LYS A 128 7.45 8.68 -11.39
C LYS A 128 7.02 9.19 -12.78
N SER A 129 7.86 9.09 -13.81
CA SER A 129 7.52 9.62 -15.14
C SER A 129 6.54 8.74 -15.91
N THR A 130 6.53 7.43 -15.64
CA THR A 130 5.59 6.46 -16.24
C THR A 130 4.59 5.86 -15.24
N GLY A 131 4.81 6.04 -13.93
CA GLY A 131 4.03 5.42 -12.86
C GLY A 131 4.33 3.92 -12.68
N LYS A 132 5.49 3.43 -13.17
CA LYS A 132 5.78 1.98 -13.25
C LYS A 132 6.95 1.57 -12.37
N CYS A 133 6.87 0.37 -11.82
CA CYS A 133 8.00 -0.29 -11.19
C CYS A 133 9.02 -0.72 -12.26
N ILE A 134 10.26 -0.28 -12.10
CA ILE A 134 11.40 -0.64 -12.94
C ILE A 134 12.34 -1.53 -12.10
N PRO A 135 12.76 -2.71 -12.60
CA PRO A 135 13.61 -3.61 -11.84
C PRO A 135 15.01 -3.01 -11.61
N CYS A 136 15.66 -3.45 -10.54
CA CYS A 136 17.02 -3.05 -10.21
C CYS A 136 18.06 -3.62 -11.18
N ASN A 137 19.23 -2.96 -11.27
CA ASN A 137 20.38 -3.45 -12.03
C ASN A 137 20.84 -4.84 -11.58
N ALA A 138 21.60 -5.54 -12.45
CA ALA A 138 21.94 -6.96 -12.29
C ALA A 138 22.49 -7.34 -10.91
N ASP A 139 23.41 -6.56 -10.35
CA ASP A 139 24.10 -6.82 -9.08
C ASP A 139 23.35 -6.29 -7.83
N CYS A 140 22.21 -5.62 -8.04
CA CYS A 140 21.47 -4.89 -7.01
C CYS A 140 20.16 -5.58 -6.61
N GLU A 141 19.90 -5.76 -5.32
CA GLU A 141 18.70 -6.42 -4.78
C GLU A 141 17.58 -5.40 -4.50
N ILE A 142 17.90 -4.33 -3.77
CA ILE A 142 17.00 -3.22 -3.46
C ILE A 142 17.60 -1.94 -4.03
N CYS A 143 16.81 -1.19 -4.78
CA CYS A 143 17.22 0.05 -5.43
C CYS A 143 16.15 1.15 -5.28
N SER A 144 16.62 2.40 -5.29
CA SER A 144 15.81 3.59 -5.13
C SER A 144 15.71 4.42 -6.41
N ALA A 145 16.62 4.20 -7.36
CA ALA A 145 16.59 4.69 -8.73
C ALA A 145 17.39 3.75 -9.66
N ALA A 146 17.32 3.98 -10.98
CA ALA A 146 17.96 3.11 -12.01
C ALA A 146 19.44 2.79 -11.76
N ASN A 147 20.20 3.73 -11.19
CA ASN A 147 21.62 3.59 -10.90
C ASN A 147 21.95 3.83 -9.42
N VAL A 148 20.95 3.74 -8.53
CA VAL A 148 21.14 3.92 -7.07
C VAL A 148 20.68 2.64 -6.38
N CYS A 149 21.65 1.85 -5.94
CA CYS A 149 21.45 0.60 -5.23
C CYS A 149 21.55 0.81 -3.72
N ASP A 150 20.55 0.35 -2.98
CA ASP A 150 20.47 0.45 -1.53
C ASP A 150 20.84 -0.87 -0.84
N THR A 151 20.79 -2.02 -1.54
CA THR A 151 21.24 -3.33 -1.06
C THR A 151 21.75 -4.22 -2.20
N CYS A 152 22.91 -4.86 -2.02
CA CYS A 152 23.63 -5.61 -3.05
C CYS A 152 23.37 -7.12 -2.99
N LYS A 153 23.30 -7.80 -4.15
CA LYS A 153 23.01 -9.24 -4.23
C LYS A 153 24.16 -10.16 -3.77
N ASP A 154 25.40 -9.74 -3.91
CA ASP A 154 26.55 -10.46 -3.32
C ASP A 154 26.77 -9.91 -1.91
N SER A 155 26.70 -10.79 -0.90
CA SER A 155 26.88 -10.43 0.51
C SER A 155 28.32 -9.99 0.86
N ARG A 156 29.26 -10.12 -0.07
CA ARG A 156 30.62 -9.56 -0.02
C ARG A 156 30.72 -8.17 -0.67
N ASN A 157 29.59 -7.57 -1.05
CA ASN A 157 29.50 -6.19 -1.51
C ASN A 157 28.62 -5.38 -0.56
N MET A 158 28.90 -4.07 -0.43
CA MET A 158 28.04 -3.13 0.26
C MET A 158 27.69 -1.94 -0.64
N ALA A 159 26.48 -1.39 -0.46
CA ALA A 159 26.09 -0.16 -1.13
C ALA A 159 26.93 1.02 -0.62
N SER A 160 27.36 1.86 -1.55
CA SER A 160 28.01 3.13 -1.24
C SER A 160 27.00 4.28 -1.12
N LYS A 161 27.44 5.42 -0.60
CA LYS A 161 26.70 6.71 -0.55
C LYS A 161 26.26 7.20 -1.94
N GLU A 162 26.94 6.76 -3.00
CA GLU A 162 26.57 7.01 -4.40
C GLU A 162 25.63 5.95 -4.99
N GLY A 163 25.20 4.95 -4.20
CA GLY A 163 24.35 3.85 -4.63
C GLY A 163 25.06 2.78 -5.46
N LEU A 164 26.38 2.60 -5.30
CA LEU A 164 27.18 1.62 -6.03
C LEU A 164 27.53 0.42 -5.13
N CYS A 165 27.39 -0.79 -5.65
CA CYS A 165 27.86 -1.99 -4.95
C CYS A 165 29.38 -2.11 -5.06
N ILE A 166 30.09 -1.93 -3.94
CA ILE A 166 31.55 -2.05 -3.86
C ILE A 166 31.96 -3.21 -2.95
N VAL A 167 33.10 -3.82 -3.26
CA VAL A 167 33.64 -4.99 -2.53
C VAL A 167 33.96 -4.63 -1.08
N THR A 168 33.52 -5.49 -0.15
CA THR A 168 33.79 -5.35 1.28
C THR A 168 35.14 -5.96 1.64
N CYS A 169 35.95 -5.20 2.39
CA CYS A 169 37.20 -5.66 2.98
C CYS A 169 36.93 -6.73 4.05
N GLU A 170 37.46 -7.96 3.88
CA GLU A 170 37.18 -9.10 4.77
C GLU A 170 37.70 -8.86 6.21
N GLU A 171 38.89 -8.28 6.38
CA GLU A 171 39.49 -7.97 7.68
C GLU A 171 39.50 -6.45 7.93
N ARG A 172 38.52 -5.94 8.69
CA ARG A 172 38.48 -4.56 9.19
C ARG A 172 38.04 -4.48 10.66
N GLY A 173 38.77 -3.71 11.47
CA GLY A 173 38.50 -3.48 12.88
C GLY A 173 37.45 -2.40 13.14
N ASN A 174 37.17 -2.10 14.41
CA ASN A 174 36.32 -0.97 14.79
C ASN A 174 37.02 0.36 14.47
N GLY A 175 36.25 1.38 14.08
CA GLY A 175 36.78 2.65 13.60
C GLY A 175 37.32 2.61 12.17
N GLN A 176 37.00 1.56 11.40
CA GLN A 176 37.46 1.40 10.01
C GLN A 176 36.30 1.21 9.02
N TYR A 177 36.46 1.76 7.81
CA TYR A 177 35.59 1.55 6.65
C TYR A 177 36.38 0.92 5.50
N CYS A 178 35.69 0.62 4.39
CA CYS A 178 36.31 0.04 3.20
C CYS A 178 36.02 0.94 1.98
N ASP A 179 37.06 1.42 1.30
CA ASP A 179 36.94 2.12 0.02
C ASP A 179 37.51 1.23 -1.07
N ASN A 180 36.63 0.43 -1.69
CA ASN A 180 36.96 -0.45 -2.83
C ASN A 180 38.15 -1.40 -2.51
N ASP A 181 37.93 -2.32 -1.57
CA ASP A 181 38.93 -3.27 -1.03
C ASP A 181 40.13 -2.63 -0.27
N VAL A 182 40.14 -1.31 -0.07
CA VAL A 182 41.14 -0.61 0.76
C VAL A 182 40.56 -0.23 2.13
N VAL A 183 41.10 -0.81 3.20
CA VAL A 183 40.73 -0.47 4.59
C VAL A 183 41.23 0.93 4.93
N LYS A 184 40.34 1.78 5.47
CA LYS A 184 40.62 3.16 5.88
C LYS A 184 40.08 3.46 7.28
N GLN A 185 40.67 4.43 7.98
CA GLN A 185 40.14 4.94 9.25
C GLN A 185 38.91 5.81 9.00
N CYS A 186 37.89 5.72 9.85
CA CYS A 186 36.66 6.47 9.65
C CYS A 186 36.85 7.98 9.85
N GLU A 187 36.21 8.73 8.96
CA GLU A 187 36.33 10.17 8.76
C GLU A 187 34.94 10.70 8.33
N LYS A 188 34.83 11.98 7.99
CA LYS A 188 33.58 12.53 7.44
C LYS A 188 33.46 12.28 5.94
N ASP A 189 32.22 12.23 5.45
CA ASP A 189 31.88 12.02 4.05
C ASP A 189 32.42 10.69 3.46
N ILE A 190 32.58 9.66 4.31
CA ILE A 190 32.95 8.33 3.85
C ILE A 190 31.84 7.69 3.00
N LYS A 191 32.26 6.84 2.06
CA LYS A 191 31.37 6.23 1.07
C LYS A 191 30.57 5.04 1.59
N THR A 192 30.94 4.44 2.71
CA THR A 192 30.35 3.19 3.21
C THR A 192 30.30 3.18 4.73
N SER A 193 29.45 2.35 5.34
CA SER A 193 29.41 2.23 6.80
C SER A 193 30.77 1.93 7.39
N CYS A 194 31.21 2.82 8.28
CA CYS A 194 32.21 2.53 9.30
C CYS A 194 31.78 1.31 10.11
N ARG A 195 32.73 0.48 10.55
CA ARG A 195 32.49 -0.59 11.51
C ARG A 195 32.62 -0.04 12.93
N CYS A 196 31.54 -0.11 13.71
CA CYS A 196 31.53 0.30 15.12
C CYS A 196 30.91 -0.81 15.97
N GLY A 197 31.62 -1.93 16.11
CA GLY A 197 31.04 -3.17 16.62
C GLY A 197 29.99 -3.70 15.65
N GLU A 198 28.77 -3.92 16.16
CA GLU A 198 27.60 -4.38 15.41
C GLU A 198 26.66 -3.22 14.98
N ALA A 199 27.06 -1.96 15.22
CA ALA A 199 26.29 -0.81 14.75
C ALA A 199 26.46 -0.61 13.24
N ILE A 200 25.35 -0.39 12.55
CA ILE A 200 25.26 -0.22 11.09
C ILE A 200 25.04 1.25 10.70
N ASN A 201 25.38 1.59 9.45
CA ASN A 201 25.22 2.89 8.81
C ASN A 201 25.94 4.05 9.53
N CYS A 202 27.01 3.77 10.28
CA CYS A 202 27.83 4.79 10.93
C CYS A 202 28.73 5.53 9.92
N GLU A 203 28.86 6.85 10.05
CA GLU A 203 29.94 7.64 9.43
C GLU A 203 31.20 7.58 10.32
N MET A 204 31.06 7.89 11.61
CA MET A 204 32.12 7.75 12.62
C MET A 204 31.59 6.99 13.85
N CYS A 205 32.50 6.36 14.62
CA CYS A 205 32.15 5.68 15.87
C CYS A 205 32.15 6.62 17.09
N SER A 206 31.57 6.16 18.19
CA SER A 206 31.83 6.69 19.53
C SER A 206 33.30 6.45 19.95
N PRO A 207 33.82 7.13 21.00
CA PRO A 207 35.19 6.93 21.50
C PRO A 207 35.51 5.48 21.91
N GLU A 208 34.49 4.71 22.28
CA GLU A 208 34.57 3.29 22.67
C GLU A 208 34.59 2.35 21.45
N GLY A 209 34.25 2.85 20.26
CA GLY A 209 34.27 2.10 19.00
C GLY A 209 33.12 1.09 18.82
N THR A 210 32.10 1.10 19.67
CA THR A 210 31.00 0.10 19.73
C THR A 210 29.62 0.63 19.35
N GLN A 211 29.51 1.94 19.10
CA GLN A 211 28.31 2.64 18.64
C GLN A 211 28.70 3.65 17.56
N CYS A 212 27.75 4.12 16.76
CA CYS A 212 27.95 5.30 15.93
C CYS A 212 28.05 6.56 16.81
N SER A 213 28.81 7.58 16.37
CA SER A 213 28.69 8.97 16.86
C SER A 213 28.04 9.90 15.84
N THR A 214 28.06 9.48 14.57
CA THR A 214 27.44 10.13 13.41
C THR A 214 27.01 9.05 12.44
N CYS A 215 25.95 9.31 11.68
CA CYS A 215 25.45 8.41 10.66
C CYS A 215 25.96 8.81 9.28
N LEU A 216 25.93 7.86 8.35
CA LEU A 216 25.85 8.20 6.93
C LEU A 216 24.63 9.11 6.68
N ALA A 217 24.59 9.73 5.51
CA ALA A 217 23.40 10.47 5.07
C ALA A 217 22.16 9.56 5.04
N GLU A 218 20.96 10.15 4.88
CA GLU A 218 19.65 9.47 4.97
C GLU A 218 19.26 8.90 6.37
N PHE A 219 20.23 8.51 7.21
CA PHE A 219 20.02 7.87 8.51
C PHE A 219 20.17 8.83 9.71
N MET A 220 19.53 8.49 10.82
CA MET A 220 19.64 9.12 12.14
C MET A 220 19.98 8.09 13.22
N ILE A 221 20.65 8.56 14.27
CA ILE A 221 21.08 7.77 15.40
C ILE A 221 19.92 7.55 16.39
N ASN A 222 19.67 6.30 16.74
CA ASN A 222 18.62 5.92 17.68
C ASN A 222 19.12 5.96 19.15
N GLU A 223 18.24 5.69 20.11
CA GLU A 223 18.55 5.73 21.56
C GLU A 223 19.65 4.76 22.02
N VAL A 224 20.01 3.74 21.21
CA VAL A 224 21.09 2.77 21.52
C VAL A 224 22.38 3.01 20.72
N GLY A 225 22.46 4.11 19.96
CA GLY A 225 23.67 4.50 19.23
C GLY A 225 23.85 3.82 17.87
N HIS A 226 22.78 3.28 17.27
CA HIS A 226 22.79 2.70 15.93
C HIS A 226 22.08 3.61 14.92
N CYS A 227 22.53 3.64 13.66
CA CYS A 227 21.92 4.46 12.60
C CYS A 227 20.83 3.69 11.83
N THR A 228 19.71 3.41 12.50
CA THR A 228 18.57 2.62 11.98
C THR A 228 17.33 3.42 11.64
N ASP A 229 17.30 4.68 12.05
CA ASP A 229 16.13 5.54 11.95
C ASP A 229 16.32 6.47 10.74
N CYS A 230 15.25 6.90 10.08
CA CYS A 230 15.36 7.68 8.85
C CYS A 230 15.19 9.17 9.10
N GLY A 231 16.06 9.97 8.47
CA GLY A 231 16.05 11.43 8.59
C GLY A 231 14.79 12.10 8.04
N ASP A 232 14.65 13.39 8.32
CA ASP A 232 13.58 14.20 7.73
C ASP A 232 13.62 14.12 6.20
N GLY A 233 12.48 13.77 5.60
CA GLY A 233 12.38 13.48 4.18
C GLY A 233 12.63 12.03 3.76
N PHE A 234 12.91 11.09 4.68
CA PHE A 234 13.19 9.68 4.34
C PHE A 234 12.22 8.68 5.02
N GLU A 235 11.80 7.64 4.29
CA GLU A 235 10.94 6.56 4.79
C GLU A 235 11.71 5.24 4.89
N ARG A 236 11.46 4.50 5.97
CA ARG A 236 12.12 3.22 6.23
C ARG A 236 11.44 2.11 5.43
N ILE A 237 12.19 1.47 4.55
CA ILE A 237 11.78 0.27 3.83
C ILE A 237 12.76 -0.83 4.25
N GLU A 238 12.25 -1.78 5.04
CA GLU A 238 13.02 -2.87 5.68
C GLU A 238 14.22 -2.38 6.54
N THR A 239 15.41 -2.27 5.95
CA THR A 239 16.67 -1.83 6.57
C THR A 239 17.23 -0.53 5.97
N VAL A 240 16.66 -0.04 4.88
CA VAL A 240 17.13 1.15 4.15
C VAL A 240 16.20 2.35 4.33
N CYS A 241 16.76 3.55 4.25
CA CYS A 241 16.05 4.83 4.36
C CYS A 241 15.96 5.47 2.97
N LEU A 242 14.84 5.27 2.27
CA LEU A 242 14.66 5.80 0.91
C LEU A 242 14.02 7.19 0.96
N PRO A 243 14.30 8.09 0.00
CA PRO A 243 13.63 9.40 -0.06
C PRO A 243 12.11 9.22 -0.07
N LYS A 244 11.39 9.90 0.83
CA LYS A 244 9.94 10.05 0.76
C LYS A 244 9.61 10.67 -0.59
N GLN A 245 8.79 9.97 -1.36
CA GLN A 245 8.47 10.34 -2.73
C GLN A 245 7.43 11.48 -2.76
N THR A 246 7.79 12.64 -2.19
CA THR A 246 6.93 13.82 -2.06
C THR A 246 6.22 14.19 -3.36
N ASP A 247 4.94 14.56 -3.26
CA ASP A 247 4.07 14.86 -4.39
C ASP A 247 4.30 16.31 -4.89
N ASP A 248 5.53 16.57 -5.32
CA ASP A 248 6.06 17.91 -5.56
C ASP A 248 5.66 18.45 -6.94
N GLY A 249 4.43 18.96 -7.04
CA GLY A 249 4.02 19.88 -8.10
C GLY A 249 3.16 19.30 -9.22
N GLN A 250 1.85 19.22 -8.98
CA GLN A 250 0.78 19.29 -9.99
C GLN A 250 0.90 18.38 -11.24
N VAL A 251 0.38 17.15 -11.14
CA VAL A 251 -0.35 16.55 -12.27
C VAL A 251 -1.75 16.16 -11.84
N LEU A 252 -2.74 17.02 -12.13
CA LEU A 252 -4.16 16.72 -11.90
C LEU A 252 -4.67 15.64 -12.88
N ARG A 253 -4.40 14.38 -12.57
CA ARG A 253 -5.13 13.23 -13.14
C ARG A 253 -6.32 12.93 -12.23
N GLY A 254 -7.52 13.27 -12.70
CA GLY A 254 -8.69 13.39 -11.84
C GLY A 254 -9.29 12.06 -11.38
N GLY A 255 -9.63 11.98 -10.08
CA GLY A 255 -10.40 10.88 -9.51
C GLY A 255 -10.93 11.22 -8.11
N SER A 256 -12.26 11.31 -7.97
CA SER A 256 -13.02 11.30 -6.70
C SER A 256 -12.68 12.35 -5.62
N ILE A 257 -13.46 13.43 -5.57
CA ILE A 257 -13.45 14.39 -4.44
C ILE A 257 -14.21 13.80 -3.24
N PHE A 258 -13.48 13.27 -2.27
CA PHE A 258 -13.91 13.04 -0.88
C PHE A 258 -12.69 13.28 0.05
N GLY A 259 -12.71 14.18 1.04
CA GLY A 259 -13.68 15.22 1.35
C GLY A 259 -13.37 15.85 2.72
N ILE A 260 -12.91 17.10 2.78
CA ILE A 260 -12.51 17.77 4.04
C ILE A 260 -13.17 19.14 4.17
N ILE A 261 -14.23 19.19 4.99
CA ILE A 261 -14.82 20.39 5.60
C ILE A 261 -15.41 19.92 6.95
N PHE A 262 -15.20 20.55 8.11
CA PHE A 262 -14.64 21.88 8.42
C PHE A 262 -13.60 21.82 9.55
N SER A 263 -12.59 22.70 9.50
CA SER A 263 -11.72 23.00 10.66
C SER A 263 -11.50 24.51 10.88
N VAL A 264 -12.43 25.36 10.40
CA VAL A 264 -12.39 26.82 10.59
C VAL A 264 -13.73 27.35 11.12
N LEU A 265 -14.11 26.93 12.33
CA LEU A 265 -15.24 27.48 13.09
C LEU A 265 -14.81 28.07 14.45
N ALA A 266 -13.61 28.63 14.51
CA ALA A 266 -13.03 29.24 15.72
C ALA A 266 -12.90 30.78 15.68
N VAL A 267 -13.14 31.44 14.52
CA VAL A 267 -12.83 32.87 14.34
C VAL A 267 -14.10 33.74 14.13
N ILE A 268 -15.19 33.19 13.61
CA ILE A 268 -16.40 33.97 13.28
C ILE A 268 -17.28 34.28 14.52
N GLY A 269 -17.04 33.59 15.65
CA GLY A 269 -17.78 33.82 16.91
C GLY A 269 -17.62 35.22 17.53
N GLY A 270 -16.58 35.98 17.15
CA GLY A 270 -16.27 37.28 17.76
C GLY A 270 -17.05 38.49 17.22
N LEU A 271 -17.62 38.43 16.01
CA LEU A 271 -18.11 39.63 15.30
C LEU A 271 -19.65 39.74 15.20
N GLY A 272 -20.39 38.63 15.22
CA GLY A 272 -21.85 38.66 15.04
C GLY A 272 -22.61 39.37 16.18
N ILE A 273 -22.18 39.17 17.43
CA ILE A 273 -22.88 39.68 18.63
C ILE A 273 -22.80 41.21 18.72
N GLY A 274 -21.67 41.81 18.34
CA GLY A 274 -21.48 43.26 18.39
C GLY A 274 -22.40 44.03 17.43
N ILE A 275 -22.60 43.49 16.21
CA ILE A 275 -23.44 44.12 15.18
C ILE A 275 -24.92 44.08 15.59
N ALA A 276 -25.39 42.95 16.14
CA ALA A 276 -26.76 42.82 16.63
C ALA A 276 -27.10 43.85 17.73
N LEU A 277 -26.20 44.01 18.71
CA LEU A 277 -26.38 44.99 19.80
C LEU A 277 -26.28 46.45 19.33
N PHE A 278 -25.52 46.73 18.27
CA PHE A 278 -25.43 48.07 17.68
C PHE A 278 -26.74 48.51 17.02
N LEU A 279 -27.40 47.61 16.27
CA LEU A 279 -28.65 47.91 15.55
C LEU A 279 -29.84 48.12 16.49
N ILE A 280 -29.99 47.30 17.53
CA ILE A 280 -31.08 47.42 18.53
C ILE A 280 -31.04 48.80 19.23
N LYS A 281 -29.86 49.41 19.37
CA LYS A 281 -29.68 50.68 20.09
C LYS A 281 -30.13 51.93 19.32
N ARG A 282 -30.42 51.84 18.01
CA ARG A 282 -30.89 52.99 17.19
C ARG A 282 -32.41 53.04 16.97
N GLY A 283 -33.17 51.98 17.29
CA GLY A 283 -34.61 51.91 17.03
C GLY A 283 -35.55 52.67 17.99
N LYS A 284 -35.05 53.53 18.90
CA LYS A 284 -35.86 54.15 19.98
C LYS A 284 -35.78 55.69 20.06
N LYS A 285 -36.39 56.38 19.08
CA LYS A 285 -37.32 57.54 19.18
C LYS A 285 -38.17 57.49 17.89
N VAL A 286 -39.48 57.75 17.84
CA VAL A 286 -40.25 58.91 18.33
C VAL A 286 -41.67 58.50 18.82
N LYS A 287 -42.29 59.35 19.66
CA LYS A 287 -43.70 59.43 20.10
C LYS A 287 -44.14 60.91 19.98
N PRO A 288 -45.43 61.31 20.12
CA PRO A 288 -46.66 60.55 20.47
C PRO A 288 -47.70 60.71 19.31
N ASP A 289 -49.03 60.97 19.40
CA ASP A 289 -50.02 61.13 20.48
C ASP A 289 -51.49 61.01 19.94
N VAL A 290 -52.49 61.00 20.84
CA VAL A 290 -53.96 61.23 20.66
C VAL A 290 -54.72 60.26 19.72
N GLY A 291 -55.87 59.67 20.09
CA GLY A 291 -56.63 59.71 21.35
C GLY A 291 -58.07 59.19 21.18
N VAL A 292 -58.96 59.54 22.14
CA VAL A 292 -60.41 59.26 22.19
C VAL A 292 -60.86 57.86 22.67
N THR A 293 -61.34 57.90 23.90
CA THR A 293 -62.22 57.03 24.70
C THR A 293 -63.26 56.13 24.00
N ASN A 294 -63.66 55.05 24.69
CA ASN A 294 -64.98 54.97 25.36
C ASN A 294 -64.99 53.93 26.50
N ASN A 295 -65.99 54.04 27.38
CA ASN A 295 -66.23 53.21 28.57
C ASN A 295 -67.65 52.61 28.52
N LEU A 296 -67.90 51.60 29.38
CA LEU A 296 -69.19 50.97 29.67
C LEU A 296 -69.74 50.09 28.51
N GLU A 297 -70.55 49.06 28.78
CA GLU A 297 -71.12 48.61 30.07
C GLU A 297 -70.46 47.33 30.62
#